data_AF-A0A5K0WIC0-F1
#
_entry.id   AF-A0A5K0WIC0-F1
#
_cell.length_a   1.000
_cell.length_b   1.000
_cell.length_c   1.000
_cell.angle_alpha   90.00
_cell.angle_beta   90.00
_cell.angle_gamma   90.00
#
_symmetry.space_group_name_H-M   'P 1'
#
loop_
_entity.id
_entity.type
_entity.pdbx_description
1 polymer ?
#
loop_
_entity_poly.entity_id
_entity_poly.type
_entity_poly.pdbx_seq_one_letter_code
_entity_poly.pdbx_strand_id
1 'polypeptide(L)' 'TNKDVIAQITSASIAGDLVLAAAYSHELPRYGLEVGLTNYAA' A
#
# COMPACT_ATOMS: atom_id res chain seq x y z
N THR A 1 -0.88 0.06 -8.67
CA THR A 1 -0.61 0.35 -10.10
C THR A 1 0.26 -0.76 -10.67
N ASN A 2 0.48 -0.85 -11.99
CA ASN A 2 1.10 -2.01 -12.65
C ASN A 2 2.44 -2.51 -12.07
N LYS A 3 3.07 -1.78 -11.13
CA LYS A 3 4.31 -2.13 -10.44
C LYS A 3 4.27 -1.97 -8.91
N ASP A 4 3.14 -1.57 -8.32
CA ASP A 4 3.03 -1.28 -6.88
C ASP A 4 1.62 -1.59 -6.34
N VAL A 5 1.50 -2.31 -5.24
CA VAL A 5 0.24 -2.50 -4.49
C VAL A 5 0.17 -1.43 -3.39
N ILE A 6 -0.98 -0.77 -3.30
CA ILE A 6 -1.23 0.31 -2.35
C ILE A 6 -2.41 -0.11 -1.47
N ALA A 7 -2.19 -0.15 -0.16
CA ALA A 7 -3.24 -0.39 0.83
C ALA A 7 -3.41 0.86 1.69
N GLN A 8 -4.64 1.34 1.83
CA GLN A 8 -4.96 2.54 2.61
C GLN A 8 -6.13 2.26 3.54
N ILE A 9 -6.03 2.73 4.78
CA ILE A 9 -7.13 2.77 5.74
C ILE A 9 -7.64 4.21 5.72
N THR A 10 -8.86 4.40 5.20
CA THR A 10 -9.49 5.71 5.08
C THR A 10 -10.74 5.83 5.96
N SER A 11 -11.01 7.04 6.42
CA SER A 11 -12.24 7.40 7.14
C SER A 11 -12.96 8.52 6.39
N ALA A 12 -14.26 8.35 6.16
CA ALA A 12 -15.07 9.33 5.46
C ALA A 12 -15.36 10.55 6.35
N SER A 13 -15.06 11.75 5.86
CA SER A 13 -15.46 13.02 6.47
C SER A 13 -16.23 13.88 5.46
N ILE A 14 -16.98 14.86 5.95
CA ILE A 14 -17.77 15.78 5.10
C ILE A 14 -16.91 16.50 4.06
N ALA A 15 -15.64 16.79 4.38
CA ALA A 15 -14.71 17.47 3.49
C ALA A 15 -13.97 16.50 2.53
N GLY A 16 -14.06 15.19 2.75
CA GLY A 16 -13.36 14.16 1.97
C GLY A 16 -12.85 13.00 2.84
N ASP A 17 -12.24 12.00 2.19
CA ASP A 17 -11.67 10.85 2.89
C ASP A 17 -10.32 11.19 3.55
N LEU A 18 -10.21 10.91 4.83
CA LEU A 18 -8.99 11.06 5.60
C LEU A 18 -8.21 9.73 5.58
N VAL A 19 -6.97 9.74 5.09
CA VAL A 19 -6.07 8.58 5.17
C VAL A 19 -5.50 8.49 6.57
N LEU A 20 -5.86 7.44 7.31
CA LEU A 20 -5.36 7.16 8.66
C LEU A 20 -4.02 6.43 8.63
N ALA A 21 -3.88 5.48 7.71
CA ALA A 21 -2.65 4.73 7.49
C ALA A 21 -2.56 4.29 6.02
N ALA A 22 -1.34 4.15 5.52
CA ALA A 22 -1.07 3.63 4.19
C ALA A 22 0.13 2.68 4.24
N ALA A 23 0.11 1.65 3.39
CA ALA A 23 1.20 0.73 3.19
C ALA A 23 1.44 0.55 1.69
N TYR A 24 2.71 0.39 1.32
CA TYR A 24 3.14 0.29 -0.07
C TYR A 24 4.00 -0.95 -0.30
N SER A 25 3.75 -1.66 -1.39
CA SER A 25 4.53 -2.85 -1.72
C SER A 25 6.00 -2.56 -2.00
N HIS A 26 6.35 -1.34 -2.45
CA HIS A 26 7.74 -0.94 -2.63
C HIS A 26 8.53 -0.75 -1.33
N GLU A 27 7.87 -0.85 -0.17
CA GLU A 27 8.53 -0.86 1.14
C GLU A 27 8.92 -2.28 1.58
N LEU A 28 8.35 -3.32 0.94
CA LEU A 28 8.62 -4.74 1.23
C LEU A 28 10.08 -5.18 1.03
N PRO A 29 10.89 -4.60 0.13
CA PRO A 29 12.32 -4.88 0.07
C PRO A 29 13.06 -4.61 1.38
N ARG A 30 12.56 -3.68 2.23
CA ARG A 30 13.13 -3.43 3.56
C ARG A 30 12.90 -4.59 4.55
N TYR A 31 11.93 -5.45 4.25
CA TYR A 31 11.51 -6.57 5.09
C TYR A 31 11.89 -7.94 4.50
N GLY A 32 12.76 -7.96 3.49
CA GLY A 32 13.32 -9.19 2.91
C GLY A 32 12.62 -9.71 1.65
N LEU A 33 11.65 -8.96 1.09
CA LEU A 33 11.01 -9.30 -0.18
C LEU A 33 11.48 -8.36 -1.29
N GLU A 34 12.55 -8.75 -1.99
CA GLU A 34 13.22 -7.91 -2.99
C GLU A 34 12.53 -7.88 -4.37
N VAL A 35 11.76 -8.91 -4.71
CA VAL A 35 11.12 -9.08 -6.03
C VAL A 35 9.66 -9.48 -5.91
N GLY A 36 8.89 -9.27 -6.98
CA GLY A 36 7.50 -9.72 -7.04
C GLY A 36 6.52 -8.84 -6.26
N LEU A 37 6.78 -7.55 -6.16
CA LEU A 37 6.00 -6.57 -5.36
C LEU A 37 4.54 -6.36 -5.82
N THR A 38 4.11 -7.06 -6.87
CA THR A 38 2.74 -7.01 -7.39
C THR A 38 2.06 -8.37 -7.47
N ASN A 39 2.67 -9.42 -6.89
CA ASN A 39 2.08 -10.74 -6.84
C ASN A 39 1.10 -10.84 -5.65
N TYR A 40 0.40 -11.97 -5.53
CA TYR A 40 -0.54 -12.20 -4.41
C TYR A 40 0.13 -12.29 -3.03
N ALA A 41 1.45 -12.57 -2.99
CA ALA A 41 2.19 -12.68 -1.74
C ALA A 41 2.71 -11.32 -1.23
N ALA A 42 2.63 -10.26 -2.05
CA ALA A 42 3.04 -8.90 -1.75
C ALA A 42 1.87 -8.07 -1.18
#